data_AF-A0A6I9U165-F1
#
_entry.id   AF-A0A6I9U165-F1
#
_cell.length_a   1.000
_cell.length_b   1.000
_cell.length_c   1.000
_cell.angle_alpha   90.00
_cell.angle_beta   90.00
_cell.angle_gamma   90.00
#
_symmetry.space_group_name_H-M   'P 1'
#
loop_
_entity.id
_entity.type
_entity.pdbx_description
1 polymer ?
#
loop_
_entity_poly.entity_id
_entity_poly.type
_entity_poly.pdbx_seq_one_letter_code
_entity_poly.pdbx_strand_id
1 'polypeptide(L)'
;MSAKLQANLNCMDIVLDIPDDLVSSVRNKKRWHLALASVNCSRALLSLFGQVLAKNERNFSPISSDMCGNSTSKNASTFSEDECAVDIDKPQAASYFSNVDQLIPSRLVKEKSLDALAKLGGVEGIAACLRTDVQQGINDDVEGILRRKEAFGTNTYLKPPTKSLFHFVCEAFKDPTILILLVCAALSLGFGVKENGLNDGWYDGGSIFVAVSLVISVSAISNFRQNKQFSRLSKISSNISVEVVRNGRRQEISIFEIVVGDVVCLKIGDQVPADGLFIEGHSLQVDESCMTGESDHVEVNKDQHPFLFSGTKVADGYVKMLVTSVGMSTTWGEMMTTISCSPDEQTPLQARLNKLTSSIGKVGLAVAFLVLVVLLVRYFTGNTRDENGNKEFNGNKTRVDDVINAVVGIIAAAVTIIVVAIPEGLPLAVTLTLAYSMKRMMADQAMVKKLSACETMGSATTICTDKTGTLTMNQMKVARFWLGKESMEGENVTLIAPDVLNLLHQGVGLNTTGSIYRPAVSGPSGSGFEFSGSPTEKAILSWAVLELNMDIDKQDFTVLSVEAFNSERKRSGVFLKNVKEGTVHAHWKGAAEMILAIKVILLLRMAVIELANLASCSATALSVFDT
;
A
#
# COMPACT_ATOMS: atom_id res chain seq x y z
N MET A 1 0.31 -30.17 -37.34
CA MET A 1 -0.02 -29.53 -36.04
C MET A 1 -1.31 -28.70 -36.12
N SER A 2 -1.60 -28.02 -37.23
CA SER A 2 -2.82 -27.18 -37.40
C SER A 2 -4.16 -27.95 -37.33
N ALA A 3 -4.27 -29.14 -37.93
CA ALA A 3 -5.54 -29.89 -37.99
C ALA A 3 -5.98 -30.49 -36.63
N LYS A 4 -5.03 -30.90 -35.78
CA LYS A 4 -5.33 -31.39 -34.42
C LYS A 4 -5.71 -30.28 -33.45
N LEU A 5 -5.23 -29.06 -33.67
CA LEU A 5 -5.62 -27.90 -32.87
C LEU A 5 -7.08 -27.52 -33.16
N GLN A 6 -7.45 -27.52 -34.44
CA GLN A 6 -8.78 -27.11 -34.90
C GLN A 6 -9.88 -28.11 -34.50
N ALA A 7 -9.56 -29.41 -34.43
CA ALA A 7 -10.48 -30.44 -33.93
C ALA A 7 -10.76 -30.32 -32.42
N ASN A 8 -9.79 -29.88 -31.62
CA ASN A 8 -10.00 -29.65 -30.18
C ASN A 8 -10.76 -28.35 -29.88
N LEU A 9 -10.67 -27.35 -30.77
CA LEU A 9 -11.44 -26.09 -30.66
C LEU A 9 -12.93 -26.31 -30.89
N ASN A 10 -13.31 -27.04 -31.94
CA ASN A 10 -14.73 -27.30 -32.23
C ASN A 10 -15.40 -28.22 -31.19
N CYS A 11 -14.63 -29.01 -30.45
CA CYS A 11 -15.16 -29.88 -29.39
C CYS A 11 -15.48 -29.10 -28.10
N MET A 12 -14.87 -27.93 -27.88
CA MET A 12 -15.15 -27.08 -26.71
C MET A 12 -16.39 -26.18 -26.89
N ASP A 13 -16.71 -25.77 -28.11
CA ASP A 13 -17.90 -24.94 -28.38
C ASP A 13 -19.22 -25.71 -28.16
N ILE A 14 -19.20 -27.04 -28.17
CA ILE A 14 -20.39 -27.90 -27.95
C ILE A 14 -20.66 -28.12 -26.44
N VAL A 15 -19.71 -27.80 -25.55
CA VAL A 15 -19.80 -28.10 -24.11
C VAL A 15 -20.31 -26.92 -23.28
N LEU A 16 -20.35 -25.71 -23.83
CA LEU A 16 -20.73 -24.49 -23.11
C LEU A 16 -21.85 -23.74 -23.84
N ASP A 17 -23.08 -24.19 -23.64
CA ASP A 17 -24.30 -23.53 -24.09
C ASP A 17 -24.58 -22.32 -23.18
N ILE A 18 -24.03 -21.14 -23.54
CA ILE A 18 -24.23 -19.87 -22.83
C ILE A 18 -24.83 -18.85 -23.81
N PRO A 19 -25.98 -18.23 -23.50
CA PRO A 19 -26.71 -17.36 -24.43
C PRO A 19 -25.96 -16.06 -24.79
N ASP A 20 -26.20 -15.58 -26.02
CA ASP A 20 -25.42 -14.59 -26.79
C ASP A 20 -25.51 -13.10 -26.33
N ASP A 21 -26.16 -12.78 -25.21
CA ASP A 21 -26.47 -11.39 -24.87
C ASP A 21 -25.43 -10.68 -23.97
N LEU A 22 -24.13 -10.70 -24.33
CA LEU A 22 -23.13 -9.84 -23.65
C LEU A 22 -21.97 -9.39 -24.58
N VAL A 23 -22.29 -8.48 -25.51
CA VAL A 23 -21.41 -8.01 -26.61
C VAL A 23 -20.18 -7.16 -26.15
N SER A 24 -19.95 -6.92 -24.85
CA SER A 24 -18.77 -6.16 -24.37
C SER A 24 -17.52 -7.00 -24.03
N SER A 25 -17.62 -8.34 -24.04
CA SER A 25 -16.60 -9.25 -23.48
C SER A 25 -15.48 -9.72 -24.45
N VAL A 26 -15.59 -9.43 -25.74
CA VAL A 26 -14.73 -10.04 -26.79
C VAL A 26 -13.25 -9.63 -26.68
N ARG A 27 -12.96 -8.42 -26.19
CA ARG A 27 -11.58 -7.92 -26.06
C ARG A 27 -10.84 -8.56 -24.87
N ASN A 28 -11.56 -8.88 -23.79
CA ASN A 28 -10.99 -9.52 -22.60
C ASN A 28 -10.79 -11.02 -22.81
N LYS A 29 -11.72 -11.73 -23.50
CA LYS A 29 -11.55 -13.15 -23.86
C LYS A 29 -10.23 -13.40 -24.61
N LYS A 30 -9.89 -12.57 -25.60
CA LYS A 30 -8.62 -12.71 -26.36
C LYS A 30 -7.37 -12.57 -25.51
N ARG A 31 -7.38 -11.69 -24.49
CA ARG A 31 -6.24 -11.49 -23.57
C ARG A 31 -6.00 -12.70 -22.67
N TRP A 32 -7.07 -13.30 -22.15
CA TRP A 32 -6.99 -14.51 -21.31
C TRP A 32 -6.50 -15.74 -22.09
N HIS A 33 -6.96 -15.92 -23.33
CA HIS A 33 -6.44 -16.99 -24.21
C HIS A 33 -4.95 -16.79 -24.53
N LEU A 34 -4.50 -15.56 -24.74
CA LEU A 34 -3.08 -15.26 -24.99
C LEU A 34 -2.23 -15.52 -23.74
N ALA A 35 -2.74 -15.15 -22.55
CA ALA A 35 -2.09 -15.42 -21.27
C ALA A 35 -1.96 -16.92 -21.01
N LEU A 36 -3.04 -17.70 -21.19
CA LEU A 36 -3.04 -19.16 -21.03
C LEU A 36 -2.06 -19.83 -22.01
N ALA A 37 -2.02 -19.37 -23.27
CA ALA A 37 -1.05 -19.84 -24.25
C ALA A 37 0.39 -19.52 -23.84
N SER A 38 0.66 -18.31 -23.33
CA SER A 38 2.00 -17.92 -22.85
C SER A 38 2.45 -18.74 -21.63
N VAL A 39 1.54 -19.02 -20.69
CA VAL A 39 1.82 -19.85 -19.51
C VAL A 39 2.11 -21.29 -19.95
N ASN A 40 1.31 -21.85 -20.85
CA ASN A 40 1.54 -23.21 -21.37
C ASN A 40 2.83 -23.31 -22.19
N CYS A 41 3.17 -22.30 -22.98
CA CYS A 41 4.47 -22.23 -23.68
C CYS A 41 5.64 -22.12 -22.69
N SER A 42 5.52 -21.34 -21.62
CA SER A 42 6.56 -21.23 -20.59
C SER A 42 6.77 -22.54 -19.82
N ARG A 43 5.69 -23.26 -19.50
CA ARG A 43 5.73 -24.59 -18.87
C ARG A 43 6.32 -25.64 -19.81
N ALA A 44 5.98 -25.59 -21.10
CA ALA A 44 6.57 -26.46 -22.11
C ALA A 44 8.08 -26.20 -22.25
N LEU A 45 8.50 -24.92 -22.29
CA LEU A 45 9.91 -24.53 -22.33
C LEU A 45 10.66 -24.96 -21.07
N LEU A 46 10.08 -24.78 -19.88
CA LEU A 46 10.65 -25.26 -18.61
C LEU A 46 10.77 -26.78 -18.57
N SER A 47 9.79 -27.52 -19.11
CA SER A 47 9.86 -28.99 -19.20
C SER A 47 10.94 -29.47 -20.16
N LEU A 48 11.13 -28.76 -21.29
CA LEU A 48 12.19 -29.04 -22.25
C LEU A 48 13.57 -28.70 -21.66
N PHE A 49 13.68 -27.59 -20.92
CA PHE A 49 14.91 -27.19 -20.24
C PHE A 49 15.26 -28.16 -19.11
N GLY A 50 14.27 -28.63 -18.34
CA GLY A 50 14.43 -29.66 -17.32
C GLY A 50 14.88 -31.00 -17.90
N GLN A 51 14.37 -31.39 -19.08
CA GLN A 51 14.84 -32.59 -19.80
C GLN A 51 16.27 -32.43 -20.33
N VAL A 52 16.68 -31.22 -20.71
CA VAL A 52 18.06 -30.93 -21.15
C VAL A 52 19.04 -30.91 -19.98
N LEU A 53 18.65 -30.36 -18.83
CA LEU A 53 19.45 -30.39 -17.58
C LEU A 53 19.59 -31.80 -17.01
N ALA A 54 18.51 -32.59 -16.98
CA ALA A 54 18.54 -33.98 -16.52
C ALA A 54 19.38 -34.92 -17.41
N LYS A 55 19.67 -34.49 -18.65
CA LYS A 55 20.57 -35.22 -19.57
C LYS A 55 22.05 -34.91 -19.32
N ASN A 56 22.37 -33.78 -18.70
CA ASN A 56 23.73 -33.38 -18.33
C ASN A 56 24.13 -33.80 -16.91
N GLU A 57 23.19 -34.10 -16.02
CA GLU A 57 23.48 -34.53 -14.64
C GLU A 57 23.89 -36.01 -14.48
N ARG A 58 24.06 -36.78 -15.57
CA ARG A 58 24.53 -38.19 -15.47
C ARG A 58 26.05 -38.36 -15.36
N ASN A 59 26.81 -37.27 -15.40
CA ASN A 59 28.25 -37.31 -15.17
C ASN A 59 28.59 -36.36 -14.02
N PHE A 60 28.51 -36.81 -12.77
CA PHE A 60 29.36 -36.42 -11.64
C PHE A 60 28.76 -36.97 -10.34
N SER A 61 29.52 -37.81 -9.63
CA SER A 61 29.20 -38.30 -8.29
C SER A 61 29.54 -37.24 -7.22
N PRO A 62 28.83 -37.20 -6.08
CA PRO A 62 29.16 -36.29 -4.99
C PRO A 62 30.17 -36.92 -4.02
N ILE A 63 31.16 -36.14 -3.60
CA ILE A 63 32.04 -36.43 -2.46
C ILE A 63 31.55 -35.60 -1.28
N SER A 64 31.34 -36.26 -0.16
CA SER A 64 31.02 -35.70 1.16
C SER A 64 32.24 -35.05 1.81
N SER A 65 32.03 -33.99 2.60
CA SER A 65 32.80 -33.76 3.83
C SER A 65 32.10 -32.73 4.73
N ASP A 66 32.04 -33.11 6.00
CA ASP A 66 31.69 -32.29 7.16
C ASP A 66 32.72 -31.17 7.40
N MET A 67 32.28 -30.04 7.96
CA MET A 67 32.90 -29.53 9.19
C MET A 67 32.08 -28.40 9.85
N CYS A 68 31.88 -28.57 11.17
CA CYS A 68 31.45 -27.58 12.14
C CYS A 68 32.54 -26.55 12.43
N GLY A 69 32.15 -25.34 12.82
CA GLY A 69 33.05 -24.33 13.39
C GLY A 69 32.30 -23.15 14.01
N ASN A 70 32.22 -23.15 15.35
CA ASN A 70 31.80 -22.02 16.19
C ASN A 70 32.74 -20.82 16.06
N SER A 71 32.23 -19.59 16.17
CA SER A 71 32.87 -18.55 17.00
C SER A 71 31.92 -17.40 17.32
N THR A 72 32.07 -16.93 18.55
CA THR A 72 31.38 -15.86 19.28
C THR A 72 32.10 -14.52 19.12
N SER A 73 31.37 -13.44 19.46
CA SER A 73 31.84 -12.28 20.26
C SER A 73 31.89 -10.89 19.59
N LYS A 74 30.98 -10.02 20.09
CA LYS A 74 31.15 -8.63 20.56
C LYS A 74 31.69 -7.53 19.62
N ASN A 75 30.93 -6.44 19.46
CA ASN A 75 31.10 -5.20 20.25
C ASN A 75 30.09 -4.11 19.86
N ALA A 76 29.66 -3.37 20.87
CA ALA A 76 28.88 -2.14 20.79
C ALA A 76 29.79 -0.92 20.67
N SER A 77 29.29 0.15 20.05
CA SER A 77 29.73 1.51 20.36
C SER A 77 28.67 2.53 19.97
N THR A 78 28.17 3.19 21.01
CA THR A 78 27.46 4.46 21.11
C THR A 78 28.15 5.58 20.34
N PHE A 79 27.41 6.45 19.66
CA PHE A 79 27.86 7.79 19.31
C PHE A 79 26.72 8.79 19.44
N SER A 80 27.10 9.93 20.00
CA SER A 80 26.35 11.02 20.61
C SER A 80 25.85 12.07 19.63
N GLU A 81 24.82 12.78 20.07
CA GLU A 81 24.18 13.97 19.51
C GLU A 81 25.14 15.17 19.43
N ASP A 82 24.96 16.05 18.44
CA ASP A 82 24.99 17.51 18.63
C ASP A 82 24.45 18.29 17.40
N GLU A 83 23.51 19.19 17.72
CA GLU A 83 23.23 20.55 17.21
C GLU A 83 22.88 20.86 15.73
N CYS A 84 21.72 21.50 15.54
CA CYS A 84 21.56 22.95 15.26
C CYS A 84 20.22 23.22 14.54
N ALA A 85 19.23 23.76 15.24
CA ALA A 85 18.00 24.27 14.63
C ALA A 85 18.10 25.79 14.44
N VAL A 86 17.88 26.25 13.20
CA VAL A 86 17.76 27.67 12.82
C VAL A 86 16.27 28.00 12.76
N ASP A 87 15.82 28.88 13.66
CA ASP A 87 14.47 29.43 13.63
C ASP A 87 14.32 30.43 12.46
N ILE A 88 13.33 30.19 11.60
CA ILE A 88 12.89 31.13 10.55
C ILE A 88 11.50 31.64 10.94
N ASP A 89 11.40 32.96 11.05
CA ASP A 89 10.20 33.75 11.33
C ASP A 89 8.94 33.25 10.57
N LYS A 90 7.86 32.99 11.31
CA LYS A 90 6.52 32.70 10.76
C LYS A 90 5.74 34.01 10.49
N PRO A 91 5.18 34.21 9.28
CA PRO A 91 4.34 35.37 8.97
C PRO A 91 2.85 35.12 9.31
N GLN A 92 2.21 36.17 9.87
CA GLN A 92 0.80 36.62 9.87
C GLN A 92 -0.43 35.67 9.90
N ALA A 93 -0.34 34.36 9.64
CA ALA A 93 -1.48 33.42 9.75
C ALA A 93 -1.85 33.05 11.20
N ALA A 94 -0.98 33.34 12.16
CA ALA A 94 -1.15 33.03 13.59
C ALA A 94 -2.29 33.81 14.27
N SER A 95 -2.85 34.86 13.64
CA SER A 95 -3.84 35.73 14.28
C SER A 95 -5.25 35.11 14.38
N TYR A 96 -5.60 34.14 13.54
CA TYR A 96 -6.95 33.55 13.51
C TYR A 96 -7.17 32.45 14.57
N PHE A 97 -6.09 31.79 15.02
CA PHE A 97 -6.07 30.74 16.05
C PHE A 97 -5.24 31.17 17.28
N SER A 98 -5.22 32.48 17.57
CA SER A 98 -4.36 33.13 18.57
C SER A 98 -4.53 32.66 20.03
N ASN A 99 -5.56 31.86 20.34
CA ASN A 99 -5.78 31.25 21.66
C ASN A 99 -5.25 29.82 21.78
N VAL A 100 -4.69 29.24 20.72
CA VAL A 100 -4.16 27.86 20.74
C VAL A 100 -2.68 27.90 20.37
N ASP A 101 -1.82 27.73 21.37
CA ASP A 101 -0.45 27.34 21.06
C ASP A 101 -0.51 26.02 20.30
N GLN A 102 -0.03 26.03 19.05
CA GLN A 102 -0.07 24.91 18.10
C GLN A 102 0.54 23.61 18.67
N LEU A 103 1.36 23.75 19.71
CA LEU A 103 2.03 22.68 20.44
C LEU A 103 1.17 22.01 21.52
N ILE A 104 0.08 22.62 21.99
CA ILE A 104 -0.72 22.07 23.09
C ILE A 104 -1.52 20.83 22.65
N PRO A 105 -2.26 20.82 21.52
CA PRO A 105 -3.00 19.62 21.10
C PRO A 105 -2.08 18.45 20.72
N SER A 106 -0.89 18.74 20.18
CA SER A 106 0.09 17.73 19.79
C SER A 106 0.81 17.11 20.97
N ARG A 107 1.24 17.91 21.95
CA ARG A 107 1.83 17.38 23.20
C ARG A 107 0.82 16.57 24.01
N LEU A 108 -0.46 16.96 23.99
CA LEU A 108 -1.51 16.27 24.74
C LEU A 108 -1.64 14.79 24.37
N VAL A 109 -1.72 14.50 23.07
CA VAL A 109 -1.84 13.12 22.58
C VAL A 109 -0.52 12.37 22.74
N LYS A 110 0.63 13.03 22.53
CA LYS A 110 1.96 12.44 22.72
C LYS A 110 2.22 11.98 24.15
N GLU A 111 1.87 12.80 25.14
CA GLU A 111 2.15 12.52 26.56
C GLU A 111 1.07 11.67 27.24
N LYS A 112 -0.02 11.30 26.52
CA LYS A 112 -1.22 10.65 27.07
C LYS A 112 -1.73 11.34 28.36
N SER A 113 -1.61 12.67 28.45
CA SER A 113 -1.87 13.40 29.68
C SER A 113 -3.35 13.71 29.87
N LEU A 114 -4.03 12.92 30.71
CA LEU A 114 -5.42 13.16 31.10
C LEU A 114 -5.59 14.48 31.88
N ASP A 115 -4.61 14.83 32.72
CA ASP A 115 -4.65 16.05 33.52
C ASP A 115 -4.64 17.32 32.67
N ALA A 116 -3.85 17.32 31.59
CA ALA A 116 -3.82 18.41 30.64
C ALA A 116 -5.13 18.50 29.83
N LEU A 117 -5.74 17.36 29.50
CA LEU A 117 -7.05 17.31 28.81
C LEU A 117 -8.15 17.88 29.72
N ALA A 118 -8.15 17.52 31.00
CA ALA A 118 -9.11 18.03 31.98
C ALA A 118 -8.99 19.55 32.18
N LYS A 119 -7.76 20.08 32.24
CA LYS A 119 -7.51 21.53 32.36
C LYS A 119 -8.03 22.34 31.16
N LEU A 120 -8.07 21.75 29.98
CA LEU A 120 -8.54 22.38 28.74
C LEU A 120 -10.06 22.26 28.52
N GLY A 121 -10.81 21.75 29.50
CA GLY A 121 -12.25 21.56 29.38
C GLY A 121 -12.64 20.28 28.61
N GLY A 122 -11.76 19.29 28.58
CA GLY A 122 -11.99 18.01 27.91
C GLY A 122 -12.01 18.11 26.38
N VAL A 123 -12.57 17.10 25.74
CA VAL A 123 -12.65 17.01 24.26
C VAL A 123 -13.51 18.14 23.69
N GLU A 124 -14.57 18.52 24.39
CA GLU A 124 -15.47 19.62 24.02
C GLU A 124 -14.76 20.98 24.09
N GLY A 125 -13.93 21.21 25.12
CA GLY A 125 -13.10 22.40 25.23
C GLY A 125 -12.09 22.53 24.08
N ILE A 126 -11.46 21.42 23.68
CA ILE A 126 -10.54 21.39 22.53
C ILE A 126 -11.29 21.62 21.22
N ALA A 127 -12.46 21.01 21.03
CA ALA A 127 -13.29 21.22 19.85
C ALA A 127 -13.72 22.70 19.72
N ALA A 128 -14.14 23.32 20.82
CA ALA A 128 -14.45 24.75 20.87
C ALA A 128 -13.23 25.62 20.55
N CYS A 129 -12.05 25.24 21.04
CA CYS A 129 -10.78 25.91 20.77
C CYS A 129 -10.40 25.87 19.28
N LEU A 130 -10.64 24.73 18.63
CA LEU A 130 -10.42 24.51 17.20
C LEU A 130 -11.56 25.04 16.31
N ARG A 131 -12.60 25.65 16.90
CA ARG A 131 -13.83 26.08 16.22
C ARG A 131 -14.44 24.98 15.36
N THR A 132 -14.48 23.76 15.89
CA THR A 132 -15.09 22.60 15.27
C THR A 132 -16.30 22.18 16.09
N ASP A 133 -17.41 21.87 15.42
CA ASP A 133 -18.55 21.24 16.07
C ASP A 133 -18.33 19.72 16.16
N VAL A 134 -18.58 19.16 17.34
CA VAL A 134 -18.35 17.74 17.62
C VAL A 134 -19.25 16.82 16.79
N GLN A 135 -20.46 17.28 16.42
CA GLN A 135 -21.45 16.51 15.67
C GLN A 135 -21.49 16.88 14.18
N GLN A 136 -21.35 18.16 13.84
CA GLN A 136 -21.39 18.64 12.46
C GLN A 136 -20.01 18.70 11.79
N GLY A 137 -18.94 18.60 12.58
CA GLY A 137 -17.56 18.71 12.11
C GLY A 137 -17.18 20.15 11.77
N ILE A 138 -16.32 20.30 10.77
CA ILE A 138 -15.88 21.61 10.29
C ILE A 138 -16.97 22.20 9.38
N ASN A 139 -17.42 23.41 9.72
CA ASN A 139 -18.38 24.20 8.93
C ASN A 139 -17.71 25.27 8.04
N ASP A 140 -16.38 25.19 7.87
CA ASP A 140 -15.60 26.17 7.11
C ASP A 140 -15.70 25.95 5.58
N ASP A 141 -15.73 27.06 4.83
CA ASP A 141 -15.50 27.06 3.38
C ASP A 141 -14.07 26.61 3.03
N VAL A 142 -13.83 26.36 1.74
CA VAL A 142 -12.52 25.93 1.20
C VAL A 142 -11.37 26.83 1.69
N GLU A 143 -11.62 28.13 1.85
CA GLU A 143 -10.63 29.08 2.35
C GLU A 143 -10.29 28.88 3.84
N GLY A 144 -11.27 28.50 4.68
CA GLY A 144 -11.01 28.17 6.08
C GLY A 144 -10.17 26.90 6.23
N ILE A 145 -10.38 25.91 5.36
CA ILE A 145 -9.55 24.70 5.29
C ILE A 145 -8.11 25.06 4.89
N LEU A 146 -7.91 25.97 3.93
CA LEU A 146 -6.58 26.45 3.55
C LEU A 146 -5.86 27.16 4.70
N ARG A 147 -6.57 28.00 5.46
CA ARG A 147 -6.01 28.67 6.66
C ARG A 147 -5.60 27.66 7.73
N ARG A 148 -6.37 26.58 7.94
CA ARG A 148 -5.98 25.47 8.84
C ARG A 148 -4.73 24.75 8.35
N LYS A 149 -4.60 24.51 7.04
CA LYS A 149 -3.39 23.92 6.44
C LYS A 149 -2.16 24.82 6.62
N GLU A 150 -2.33 26.14 6.51
CA GLU A 150 -1.25 27.09 6.74
C GLU A 150 -0.86 27.18 8.23
N ALA A 151 -1.83 27.11 9.15
CA ALA A 151 -1.60 27.16 10.58
C ALA A 151 -0.98 25.86 11.15
N PHE A 152 -1.53 24.70 10.81
CA PHE A 152 -1.19 23.41 11.42
C PHE A 152 -0.38 22.47 10.51
N GLY A 153 -0.19 22.85 9.25
CA GLY A 153 0.46 22.01 8.24
C GLY A 153 -0.51 21.06 7.52
N THR A 154 0.04 20.27 6.60
CA THR A 154 -0.70 19.26 5.82
C THR A 154 -0.45 17.86 6.36
N ASN A 155 -1.42 16.95 6.21
CA ASN A 155 -1.26 15.54 6.59
C ASN A 155 -0.37 14.78 5.59
N THR A 156 0.90 15.17 5.49
CA THR A 156 1.85 14.61 4.53
C THR A 156 3.20 14.41 5.21
N TYR A 157 3.74 13.21 5.10
CA TYR A 157 5.08 12.91 5.61
C TYR A 157 6.15 13.50 4.70
N LEU A 158 7.26 13.94 5.31
CA LEU A 158 8.42 14.44 4.58
C LEU A 158 9.05 13.28 3.79
N LYS A 159 8.79 13.25 2.48
CA LYS A 159 9.48 12.33 1.58
C LYS A 159 10.86 12.90 1.27
N PRO A 160 11.92 12.08 1.18
CA PRO A 160 13.22 12.55 0.72
C PRO A 160 13.07 13.25 -0.64
N PRO A 161 13.82 14.33 -0.89
CA PRO A 161 13.68 15.12 -2.10
C PRO A 161 13.87 14.23 -3.34
N THR A 162 13.08 14.49 -4.38
CA THR A 162 13.22 13.75 -5.63
C THR A 162 14.62 13.95 -6.21
N LYS A 163 15.36 12.85 -6.39
CA LYS A 163 16.73 12.88 -6.94
C LYS A 163 16.75 13.60 -8.30
N SER A 164 17.60 14.60 -8.43
CA SER A 164 17.84 15.36 -9.67
C SER A 164 18.64 14.53 -10.69
N LEU A 165 18.58 14.92 -11.97
CA LEU A 165 19.43 14.35 -13.02
C LEU A 165 20.92 14.37 -12.65
N PHE A 166 21.40 15.46 -12.06
CA PHE A 166 22.81 15.59 -11.64
C PHE A 166 23.21 14.58 -10.57
N HIS A 167 22.29 14.24 -9.66
CA HIS A 167 22.53 13.19 -8.67
C HIS A 167 22.77 11.85 -9.39
N PHE A 168 21.99 11.51 -10.43
CA PHE A 168 22.19 10.26 -11.17
C PHE A 168 23.48 10.24 -11.98
N VAL A 169 23.92 11.39 -12.50
CA VAL A 169 25.22 11.52 -13.17
C VAL A 169 26.36 11.33 -12.17
N CYS A 170 26.30 12.00 -11.01
CA CYS A 170 27.30 11.84 -9.95
C CYS A 170 27.33 10.41 -9.40
N GLU A 171 26.18 9.77 -9.27
CA GLU A 171 26.09 8.37 -8.86
C GLU A 171 26.73 7.42 -9.88
N ALA A 172 26.55 7.67 -11.18
CA ALA A 172 27.22 6.90 -12.23
C ALA A 172 28.75 7.02 -12.18
N PHE A 173 29.30 8.17 -11.78
CA PHE A 173 30.74 8.34 -11.59
C PHE A 173 31.32 7.56 -10.40
N LYS A 174 30.49 7.11 -9.46
CA LYS A 174 30.94 6.27 -8.32
C LYS A 174 31.09 4.79 -8.68
N ASP A 175 30.61 4.37 -9.85
CA ASP A 175 30.74 2.99 -10.28
C ASP A 175 32.22 2.66 -10.57
N PRO A 176 32.83 1.68 -9.88
CA PRO A 176 34.26 1.36 -10.05
C PRO A 176 34.63 1.01 -11.50
N THR A 177 33.73 0.44 -12.29
CA THR A 177 34.00 0.10 -13.70
C THR A 177 34.12 1.34 -14.58
N ILE A 178 33.19 2.30 -14.42
CA ILE A 178 33.20 3.59 -15.11
C ILE A 178 34.42 4.41 -14.68
N LEU A 179 34.79 4.34 -13.40
CA LEU A 179 36.00 5.00 -12.90
C LEU A 179 37.27 4.43 -13.56
N ILE A 180 37.40 3.10 -13.65
CA ILE A 180 38.53 2.44 -14.33
C ILE A 180 38.59 2.83 -15.80
N LEU A 181 37.44 2.87 -16.48
CA LEU A 181 37.35 3.32 -17.88
C LEU A 181 37.78 4.77 -18.06
N LEU A 182 37.40 5.65 -17.14
CA LEU A 182 37.75 7.06 -17.19
C LEU A 182 39.25 7.27 -16.94
N VAL A 183 39.84 6.49 -16.04
CA VAL A 183 41.31 6.45 -15.83
C VAL A 183 42.01 5.94 -17.09
N CYS A 184 41.51 4.89 -17.74
CA CYS A 184 42.09 4.40 -18.99
C CYS A 184 41.97 5.42 -20.12
N ALA A 185 40.83 6.09 -20.26
CA ALA A 185 40.65 7.16 -21.23
C ALA A 185 41.64 8.31 -20.99
N ALA A 186 41.86 8.71 -19.73
CA ALA A 186 42.82 9.75 -19.37
C ALA A 186 44.27 9.32 -19.65
N LEU A 187 44.63 8.07 -19.35
CA LEU A 187 45.96 7.53 -19.65
C LEU A 187 46.18 7.45 -21.17
N SER A 188 45.26 6.87 -21.92
CA SER A 188 45.33 6.79 -23.40
C SER A 188 45.39 8.17 -24.05
N LEU A 189 44.66 9.16 -23.52
CA LEU A 189 44.73 10.53 -24.01
C LEU A 189 46.10 11.17 -23.71
N GLY A 190 46.62 10.99 -22.50
CA GLY A 190 47.92 11.53 -22.08
C GLY A 190 49.09 10.96 -22.89
N PHE A 191 49.09 9.64 -23.13
CA PHE A 191 50.13 8.99 -23.93
C PHE A 191 49.96 9.28 -25.43
N GLY A 192 48.73 9.25 -25.94
CA GLY A 192 48.45 9.55 -27.35
C GLY A 192 48.94 10.95 -27.74
N VAL A 193 48.67 11.97 -26.92
CA VAL A 193 49.13 13.35 -27.13
C VAL A 193 50.65 13.47 -27.03
N LYS A 194 51.31 12.67 -26.17
CA LYS A 194 52.77 12.66 -26.02
C LYS A 194 53.47 12.02 -27.24
N GLU A 195 52.90 10.97 -27.82
CA GLU A 195 53.52 10.19 -28.90
C GLU A 195 53.24 10.74 -30.30
N ASN A 196 51.97 11.07 -30.59
CA ASN A 196 51.53 11.50 -31.92
C ASN A 196 51.29 13.02 -32.03
N GLY A 197 51.63 13.76 -30.97
CA GLY A 197 51.39 15.21 -30.86
C GLY A 197 49.92 15.57 -30.66
N LEU A 198 49.65 16.87 -30.47
CA LEU A 198 48.31 17.40 -30.15
C LEU A 198 47.26 17.20 -31.27
N ASN A 199 47.69 17.08 -32.53
CA ASN A 199 46.77 17.07 -33.67
C ASN A 199 46.16 15.69 -33.95
N ASP A 200 46.94 14.61 -33.80
CA ASP A 200 46.50 13.24 -34.11
C ASP A 200 46.47 12.31 -32.88
N GLY A 201 47.16 12.68 -31.78
CA GLY A 201 47.22 11.87 -30.57
C GLY A 201 45.97 11.89 -29.70
N TRP A 202 45.05 12.82 -29.94
CA TRP A 202 43.84 12.95 -29.11
C TRP A 202 42.72 11.99 -29.52
N TYR A 203 42.74 11.43 -30.74
CA TYR A 203 41.64 10.63 -31.27
C TYR A 203 41.42 9.33 -30.48
N ASP A 204 42.47 8.66 -30.02
CA ASP A 204 42.37 7.36 -29.35
C ASP A 204 41.75 7.50 -27.94
N GLY A 205 42.34 8.33 -27.09
CA GLY A 205 41.77 8.64 -25.77
C GLY A 205 40.46 9.42 -25.82
N GLY A 206 40.31 10.32 -26.80
CA GLY A 206 39.10 11.12 -27.01
C GLY A 206 37.89 10.27 -27.41
N SER A 207 38.09 9.25 -28.24
CA SER A 207 37.02 8.33 -28.64
C SER A 207 36.48 7.53 -27.45
N ILE A 208 37.36 7.05 -26.57
CA ILE A 208 36.98 6.35 -25.34
C ILE A 208 36.22 7.28 -24.40
N PHE A 209 36.71 8.52 -24.23
CA PHE A 209 36.04 9.51 -23.39
C PHE A 209 34.62 9.85 -23.88
N VAL A 210 34.44 10.05 -25.20
CA VAL A 210 33.13 10.31 -25.81
C VAL A 210 32.20 9.11 -25.63
N ALA A 211 32.70 7.88 -25.83
CA ALA A 211 31.90 6.67 -25.61
C ALA A 211 31.43 6.53 -24.16
N VAL A 212 32.32 6.72 -23.18
CA VAL A 212 31.99 6.68 -21.76
C VAL A 212 30.99 7.78 -21.38
N SER A 213 31.17 9.00 -21.89
CA SER A 213 30.22 10.10 -21.67
C SER A 213 28.82 9.78 -22.21
N LEU A 214 28.73 9.13 -23.36
CA LEU A 214 27.44 8.70 -23.94
C LEU A 214 26.78 7.64 -23.06
N VAL A 215 27.53 6.64 -22.59
CA VAL A 215 27.03 5.59 -21.68
C VAL A 215 26.51 6.18 -20.37
N ILE A 216 27.27 7.08 -19.73
CA ILE A 216 26.85 7.78 -18.51
C ILE A 216 25.56 8.58 -18.75
N SER A 217 25.48 9.30 -19.87
CA SER A 217 24.30 10.10 -20.22
C SER A 217 23.05 9.24 -20.40
N VAL A 218 23.16 8.14 -21.16
CA VAL A 218 22.04 7.20 -21.38
C VAL A 218 21.62 6.55 -20.06
N SER A 219 22.58 6.13 -19.24
CA SER A 219 22.32 5.54 -17.91
C SER A 219 21.60 6.53 -16.98
N ALA A 220 22.11 7.75 -16.86
CA ALA A 220 21.53 8.79 -16.01
C ALA A 220 20.11 9.18 -16.45
N ILE A 221 19.87 9.35 -17.76
CA ILE A 221 18.54 9.66 -18.30
C ILE A 221 17.57 8.50 -18.02
N SER A 222 18.00 7.26 -18.21
CA SER A 222 17.19 6.07 -17.94
C SER A 222 16.79 5.98 -16.47
N ASN A 223 17.76 6.11 -15.55
CA ASN A 223 17.55 6.04 -14.11
C ASN A 223 16.66 7.18 -13.59
N PHE A 224 16.82 8.39 -14.14
CA PHE A 224 15.94 9.51 -13.80
C PHE A 224 14.49 9.27 -14.25
N ARG A 225 14.29 8.77 -15.48
CA ARG A 225 12.95 8.42 -15.98
C ARG A 225 12.30 7.34 -15.11
N GLN A 226 13.08 6.36 -14.65
CA GLN A 226 12.62 5.31 -13.75
C GLN A 226 12.18 5.86 -12.38
N ASN A 227 13.03 6.65 -11.72
CA ASN A 227 12.72 7.24 -10.41
C ASN A 227 11.46 8.13 -10.46
N LYS A 228 11.28 8.89 -11.55
CA LYS A 228 10.08 9.72 -11.76
C LYS A 228 8.81 8.89 -11.93
N GLN A 229 8.88 7.76 -12.64
CA GLN A 229 7.74 6.85 -12.77
C GLN A 229 7.37 6.25 -11.42
N PHE A 230 8.33 5.70 -10.69
CA PHE A 230 8.11 5.13 -9.36
C PHE A 230 7.51 6.14 -8.38
N SER A 231 8.04 7.37 -8.36
CA SER A 231 7.51 8.45 -7.53
C SER A 231 6.04 8.75 -7.83
N ARG A 232 5.62 8.74 -9.11
CA ARG A 232 4.20 8.93 -9.48
C ARG A 232 3.32 7.78 -9.01
N LEU A 233 3.77 6.53 -9.17
CA LEU A 233 3.00 5.37 -8.70
C LEU A 233 2.85 5.38 -7.18
N SER A 234 3.93 5.71 -6.47
CA SER A 234 3.92 5.81 -5.00
C SER A 234 2.95 6.87 -4.48
N LYS A 235 2.75 7.98 -5.21
CA LYS A 235 1.79 9.04 -4.83
C LYS A 235 0.36 8.55 -4.92
N ILE A 236 0.04 7.82 -5.99
CA ILE A 236 -1.30 7.25 -6.19
C ILE A 236 -1.55 6.15 -5.15
N SER A 237 -0.55 5.30 -4.86
CA SER A 237 -0.71 4.20 -3.91
C SER A 237 -0.81 4.60 -2.45
N SER A 238 -0.25 5.75 -2.09
CA SER A 238 -0.37 6.31 -0.75
C SER A 238 -1.69 7.04 -0.49
N ASN A 239 -2.57 7.18 -1.50
CA ASN A 239 -3.86 7.82 -1.33
C ASN A 239 -4.89 6.81 -0.80
N ILE A 240 -5.24 6.95 0.47
CA ILE A 240 -6.29 6.17 1.15
C ILE A 240 -7.50 7.08 1.33
N SER A 241 -8.72 6.58 1.06
CA SER A 241 -9.96 7.30 1.36
C SER A 241 -10.37 7.07 2.81
N VAL A 242 -10.80 8.14 3.46
CA VAL A 242 -11.20 8.17 4.87
C VAL A 242 -12.54 8.89 5.00
N GLU A 243 -13.46 8.35 5.80
CA GLU A 243 -14.78 8.95 6.04
C GLU A 243 -14.68 10.05 7.11
N VAL A 244 -15.06 11.28 6.74
CA VAL A 244 -15.05 12.45 7.63
C VAL A 244 -16.41 13.13 7.65
N VAL A 245 -16.71 13.83 8.74
CA VAL A 245 -17.89 14.68 8.87
C VAL A 245 -17.49 16.14 8.64
N ARG A 246 -18.06 16.77 7.62
CA ARG A 246 -17.94 18.22 7.35
C ARG A 246 -19.31 18.78 6.99
N ASN A 247 -19.68 19.96 7.49
CA ASN A 247 -21.01 20.56 7.28
C ASN A 247 -22.18 19.62 7.64
N GLY A 248 -22.01 18.76 8.65
CA GLY A 248 -23.00 17.74 9.03
C GLY A 248 -23.16 16.59 8.03
N ARG A 249 -22.36 16.54 6.96
CA ARG A 249 -22.38 15.47 5.94
C ARG A 249 -21.16 14.56 6.11
N ARG A 250 -21.41 13.24 6.09
CA ARG A 250 -20.35 12.23 5.97
C ARG A 250 -19.88 12.17 4.52
N GLN A 251 -18.58 12.36 4.31
CA GLN A 251 -17.95 12.33 2.99
C GLN A 251 -16.61 11.59 3.04
N GLU A 252 -16.30 10.84 1.98
CA GLU A 252 -14.98 10.22 1.83
C GLU A 252 -14.00 11.24 1.24
N ILE A 253 -12.91 11.51 1.96
CA ILE A 253 -11.81 12.38 1.50
C ILE A 253 -10.49 11.62 1.47
N SER A 254 -9.51 12.15 0.75
CA SER A 254 -8.15 11.62 0.79
C SER A 254 -7.52 11.83 2.17
N ILE A 255 -6.72 10.86 2.62
CA ILE A 255 -5.88 10.97 3.82
C ILE A 255 -5.00 12.24 3.82
N PHE A 256 -4.57 12.72 2.65
CA PHE A 256 -3.74 13.92 2.51
C PHE A 256 -4.49 15.24 2.71
N GLU A 257 -5.83 15.20 2.63
CA GLU A 257 -6.69 16.38 2.75
C GLU A 257 -7.26 16.57 4.17
N ILE A 258 -6.95 15.64 5.08
CA ILE A 258 -7.31 15.72 6.49
C ILE A 258 -6.57 16.89 7.14
N VAL A 259 -7.31 17.65 7.95
CA VAL A 259 -6.80 18.82 8.68
C VAL A 259 -7.12 18.72 10.16
N VAL A 260 -6.43 19.52 10.97
CA VAL A 260 -6.71 19.62 12.41
C VAL A 260 -8.13 20.15 12.65
N GLY A 261 -8.84 19.49 13.55
CA GLY A 261 -10.23 19.74 13.86
C GLY A 261 -11.22 19.05 12.93
N ASP A 262 -10.79 18.17 12.02
CA ASP A 262 -11.74 17.28 11.32
C ASP A 262 -12.31 16.24 12.30
N VAL A 263 -13.58 15.86 12.10
CA VAL A 263 -14.19 14.73 12.80
C VAL A 263 -14.15 13.53 11.87
N VAL A 264 -13.34 12.54 12.21
CA VAL A 264 -13.13 11.32 11.41
C VAL A 264 -13.97 10.19 11.99
N CYS A 265 -14.69 9.47 11.13
CA CYS A 265 -15.41 8.26 11.50
C CYS A 265 -14.56 7.05 11.15
N LEU A 266 -14.19 6.25 12.15
CA LEU A 266 -13.43 5.01 11.94
C LEU A 266 -14.30 3.80 12.23
N LYS A 267 -14.18 2.80 11.36
CA LYS A 267 -14.81 1.48 11.48
C LYS A 267 -13.74 0.41 11.66
N ILE A 268 -14.19 -0.80 11.98
CA ILE A 268 -13.35 -1.99 12.08
C ILE A 268 -12.53 -2.18 10.80
N GLY A 269 -11.20 -2.32 10.95
CA GLY A 269 -10.25 -2.49 9.86
C GLY A 269 -9.66 -1.20 9.29
N ASP A 270 -10.19 -0.03 9.65
CA ASP A 270 -9.66 1.25 9.19
C ASP A 270 -8.32 1.58 9.88
N GLN A 271 -7.44 2.23 9.12
CA GLN A 271 -6.20 2.78 9.67
C GLN A 271 -6.46 4.21 10.16
N VAL A 272 -6.02 4.51 11.39
CA VAL A 272 -6.12 5.85 11.97
C VAL A 272 -5.25 6.82 11.16
N PRO A 273 -5.84 7.86 10.52
CA PRO A 273 -5.12 8.68 9.55
C PRO A 273 -4.18 9.72 10.15
N ALA A 274 -4.44 10.14 11.39
CA ALA A 274 -3.80 11.25 12.08
C ALA A 274 -3.99 11.10 13.60
N ASP A 275 -3.23 11.80 14.42
CA ASP A 275 -3.38 11.72 15.88
C ASP A 275 -4.65 12.45 16.30
N GLY A 276 -5.42 11.84 17.21
CA GLY A 276 -6.73 12.37 17.58
C GLY A 276 -7.22 11.96 18.95
N LEU A 277 -8.36 12.56 19.30
CA LEU A 277 -9.06 12.32 20.55
C LEU A 277 -10.39 11.61 20.30
N PHE A 278 -10.73 10.70 21.19
CA PHE A 278 -12.01 10.01 21.20
C PHE A 278 -13.14 10.99 21.53
N ILE A 279 -14.13 11.13 20.63
CA ILE A 279 -15.34 11.92 20.88
C ILE A 279 -16.45 11.01 21.41
N GLU A 280 -16.85 10.07 20.56
CA GLU A 280 -18.04 9.24 20.72
C GLU A 280 -17.74 7.91 20.03
N GLY A 281 -18.06 6.82 20.69
CA GLY A 281 -17.73 5.50 20.18
C GLY A 281 -18.14 4.44 21.18
N HIS A 282 -18.07 3.19 20.74
CA HIS A 282 -18.61 2.06 21.49
C HIS A 282 -17.63 0.90 21.37
N SER A 283 -17.17 0.39 22.52
CA SER A 283 -16.28 -0.77 22.65
C SER A 283 -15.10 -0.73 21.67
N LEU A 284 -14.38 0.39 21.61
CA LEU A 284 -13.28 0.58 20.68
C LEU A 284 -12.03 -0.16 21.15
N GLN A 285 -11.54 -1.06 20.30
CA GLN A 285 -10.26 -1.75 20.46
C GLN A 285 -9.34 -1.38 19.31
N VAL A 286 -8.12 -0.96 19.64
CA VAL A 286 -7.11 -0.53 18.66
C VAL A 286 -5.88 -1.43 18.76
N ASP A 287 -5.35 -1.81 17.61
CA ASP A 287 -4.08 -2.51 17.46
C ASP A 287 -2.94 -1.47 17.35
N GLU A 288 -2.17 -1.34 18.45
CA GLU A 288 -1.00 -0.45 18.54
C GLU A 288 0.32 -1.17 18.13
N SER A 289 0.27 -2.41 17.63
CA SER A 289 1.46 -3.22 17.33
C SER A 289 2.44 -2.58 16.36
N CYS A 290 1.95 -1.76 15.43
CA CYS A 290 2.79 -1.03 14.48
C CYS A 290 3.68 0.02 15.16
N MET A 291 3.27 0.52 16.33
CA MET A 291 3.98 1.56 17.10
C MET A 291 4.76 0.96 18.27
N THR A 292 4.12 0.12 19.08
CA THR A 292 4.71 -0.42 20.32
C THR A 292 5.46 -1.73 20.10
N GLY A 293 5.16 -2.46 19.03
CA GLY A 293 5.63 -3.83 18.80
C GLY A 293 4.91 -4.88 19.64
N GLU A 294 3.96 -4.48 20.49
CA GLU A 294 3.14 -5.37 21.31
C GLU A 294 1.85 -5.70 20.56
N SER A 295 1.47 -6.98 20.50
CA SER A 295 0.31 -7.46 19.73
C SER A 295 -1.03 -7.32 20.45
N ASP A 296 -1.04 -6.79 21.68
CA ASP A 296 -2.23 -6.75 22.51
C ASP A 296 -3.14 -5.59 22.11
N HIS A 297 -4.45 -5.84 22.11
CA HIS A 297 -5.46 -4.83 21.78
C HIS A 297 -5.66 -3.87 22.95
N VAL A 298 -5.59 -2.57 22.67
CA VAL A 298 -5.79 -1.51 23.67
C VAL A 298 -7.23 -1.02 23.58
N GLU A 299 -7.95 -1.04 24.71
CA GLU A 299 -9.29 -0.46 24.80
C GLU A 299 -9.20 1.06 24.98
N VAL A 300 -9.83 1.78 24.05
CA VAL A 300 -9.84 3.24 24.01
C VAL A 300 -11.22 3.73 24.45
N ASN A 301 -11.25 4.48 25.55
CA ASN A 301 -12.48 4.95 26.19
C ASN A 301 -12.35 6.43 26.55
N LYS A 302 -13.49 7.15 26.63
CA LYS A 302 -13.54 8.59 26.94
C LYS A 302 -12.85 8.96 28.25
N ASP A 303 -12.96 8.11 29.28
CA ASP A 303 -12.55 8.45 30.65
C ASP A 303 -11.12 7.99 31.03
N GLN A 304 -10.64 6.89 30.42
CA GLN A 304 -9.34 6.29 30.78
C GLN A 304 -8.26 6.57 29.73
N HIS A 305 -8.57 6.34 28.45
CA HIS A 305 -7.61 6.44 27.36
C HIS A 305 -8.29 7.00 26.10
N PRO A 306 -8.51 8.32 26.01
CA PRO A 306 -9.21 8.94 24.88
C PRO A 306 -8.27 9.25 23.70
N PHE A 307 -7.10 8.62 23.61
CA PHE A 307 -6.05 8.97 22.64
C PHE A 307 -6.00 7.95 21.51
N LEU A 308 -5.96 8.42 20.26
CA LEU A 308 -5.74 7.59 19.08
C LEU A 308 -4.48 8.07 18.35
N PHE A 309 -3.59 7.14 18.02
CA PHE A 309 -2.36 7.43 17.28
C PHE A 309 -2.50 7.11 15.79
N SER A 310 -1.92 7.97 14.96
CA SER A 310 -1.77 7.75 13.54
C SER A 310 -1.04 6.44 13.27
N GLY A 311 -1.47 5.71 12.24
CA GLY A 311 -0.85 4.46 11.83
C GLY A 311 -1.39 3.19 12.51
N THR A 312 -2.03 3.34 13.68
CA THR A 312 -2.73 2.23 14.36
C THR A 312 -3.95 1.76 13.58
N LYS A 313 -4.41 0.54 13.85
CA LYS A 313 -5.58 -0.06 13.17
C LYS A 313 -6.70 -0.32 14.13
N VAL A 314 -7.93 -0.06 13.73
CA VAL A 314 -9.11 -0.38 14.53
C VAL A 314 -9.37 -1.88 14.45
N ALA A 315 -9.26 -2.56 15.59
CA ALA A 315 -9.45 -4.00 15.72
C ALA A 315 -10.94 -4.36 15.91
N ASP A 316 -11.64 -3.64 16.78
CA ASP A 316 -13.09 -3.78 16.99
C ASP A 316 -13.73 -2.44 17.39
N GLY A 317 -15.04 -2.32 17.18
CA GLY A 317 -15.85 -1.16 17.57
C GLY A 317 -15.98 -0.07 16.51
N TYR A 318 -16.58 1.05 16.93
CA TYR A 318 -16.81 2.24 16.11
C TYR A 318 -16.46 3.50 16.90
N VAL A 319 -15.82 4.46 16.24
CA VAL A 319 -15.42 5.72 16.88
C VAL A 319 -15.52 6.91 15.92
N LYS A 320 -16.02 8.03 16.46
CA LYS A 320 -15.78 9.38 15.96
C LYS A 320 -14.60 9.95 16.73
N MET A 321 -13.56 10.36 16.00
CA MET A 321 -12.38 10.97 16.57
C MET A 321 -12.23 12.42 16.10
N LEU A 322 -11.74 13.29 16.98
CA LEU A 322 -11.33 14.65 16.66
C LEU A 322 -9.84 14.64 16.28
N VAL A 323 -9.50 15.12 15.09
CA VAL A 323 -8.09 15.24 14.66
C VAL A 323 -7.42 16.38 15.42
N THR A 324 -6.32 16.09 16.11
CA THR A 324 -5.55 17.08 16.87
C THR A 324 -4.24 17.47 16.19
N SER A 325 -3.58 16.51 15.54
CA SER A 325 -2.28 16.71 14.90
C SER A 325 -2.19 15.93 13.60
N VAL A 326 -1.54 16.51 12.60
CA VAL A 326 -1.42 15.93 11.25
C VAL A 326 0.03 15.89 10.78
N GLY A 327 0.34 14.97 9.86
CA GLY A 327 1.62 14.91 9.15
C GLY A 327 2.81 14.68 10.07
N MET A 328 3.76 15.60 10.06
CA MET A 328 5.02 15.50 10.81
C MET A 328 4.85 15.75 12.31
N SER A 329 3.73 16.34 12.72
CA SER A 329 3.45 16.64 14.13
C SER A 329 2.92 15.43 14.91
N THR A 330 2.59 14.33 14.22
CA THR A 330 2.09 13.10 14.84
C THR A 330 3.23 12.24 15.41
N THR A 331 2.92 11.35 16.35
CA THR A 331 3.88 10.35 16.88
C THR A 331 4.44 9.46 15.76
N TRP A 332 3.56 8.99 14.88
CA TRP A 332 3.93 8.18 13.72
C TRP A 332 4.81 8.95 12.73
N GLY A 333 4.51 10.23 12.47
CA GLY A 333 5.29 11.07 11.57
C GLY A 333 6.73 11.25 12.02
N GLU A 334 6.93 11.49 13.31
CA GLU A 334 8.25 11.61 13.93
C GLU A 334 9.02 10.28 13.88
N MET A 335 8.39 9.17 14.24
CA MET A 335 8.98 7.83 14.12
C MET A 335 9.35 7.50 12.66
N MET A 336 8.48 7.84 11.71
CA MET A 336 8.69 7.59 10.30
C MET A 336 9.88 8.38 9.74
N THR A 337 10.20 9.57 10.25
CA THR A 337 11.44 10.27 9.84
C THR A 337 12.70 9.52 10.22
N THR A 338 12.70 8.89 11.40
CA THR A 338 13.82 8.10 11.90
C THR A 338 13.97 6.80 11.10
N ILE A 339 12.85 6.19 10.71
CA ILE A 339 12.82 4.90 10.00
C ILE A 339 12.97 5.04 8.48
N SER A 340 12.55 6.17 7.88
CA SER A 340 12.62 6.41 6.42
C SER A 340 14.05 6.44 5.85
N CYS A 341 15.05 6.26 6.70
CA CYS A 341 16.43 5.95 6.33
C CYS A 341 16.69 4.45 6.05
N SER A 342 15.68 3.58 5.97
CA SER A 342 15.88 2.17 5.58
C SER A 342 16.09 2.03 4.06
N PRO A 343 17.15 1.35 3.59
CA PRO A 343 17.53 1.31 2.18
C PRO A 343 16.56 0.50 1.32
N ASP A 344 16.51 0.85 0.04
CA ASP A 344 15.74 0.22 -1.05
C ASP A 344 15.72 -1.32 -0.93
N GLU A 345 14.55 -1.91 -0.65
CA GLU A 345 14.36 -3.35 -0.52
C GLU A 345 14.56 -4.01 -1.90
N GLN A 346 15.69 -4.68 -2.12
CA GLN A 346 16.02 -5.31 -3.41
C GLN A 346 15.02 -6.43 -3.76
N THR A 347 14.68 -6.57 -5.05
CA THR A 347 13.80 -7.67 -5.50
C THR A 347 14.52 -9.02 -5.49
N PRO A 348 13.80 -10.15 -5.30
CA PRO A 348 14.43 -11.47 -5.30
C PRO A 348 15.16 -11.80 -6.62
N LEU A 349 14.63 -11.36 -7.77
CA LEU A 349 15.31 -11.47 -9.07
C LEU A 349 16.58 -10.62 -9.09
N GLN A 350 16.54 -9.38 -8.59
CA GLN A 350 17.71 -8.52 -8.53
C GLN A 350 18.82 -9.13 -7.66
N ALA A 351 18.48 -9.75 -6.54
CA ALA A 351 19.45 -10.45 -5.70
C ALA A 351 20.10 -11.64 -6.43
N ARG A 352 19.32 -12.43 -7.17
CA ARG A 352 19.84 -13.56 -7.97
C ARG A 352 20.71 -13.08 -9.13
N LEU A 353 20.30 -12.02 -9.83
CA LEU A 353 21.09 -11.44 -10.91
C LEU A 353 22.38 -10.81 -10.40
N ASN A 354 22.37 -10.12 -9.25
CA ASN A 354 23.59 -9.60 -8.63
C ASN A 354 24.57 -10.72 -8.28
N LYS A 355 24.08 -11.88 -7.82
CA LYS A 355 24.91 -13.07 -7.58
C LYS A 355 25.52 -13.63 -8.86
N LEU A 356 24.76 -13.65 -9.97
CA LEU A 356 25.25 -14.04 -11.29
C LEU A 356 26.28 -13.05 -11.83
N THR A 357 25.97 -11.76 -11.82
CA THR A 357 26.90 -10.67 -12.22
C THR A 357 28.19 -10.72 -11.43
N SER A 358 28.12 -10.95 -10.11
CA SER A 358 29.31 -11.12 -9.27
C SER A 358 30.14 -12.34 -9.66
N SER A 359 29.49 -13.45 -10.00
CA SER A 359 30.18 -14.67 -10.44
C SER A 359 30.86 -14.48 -11.80
N ILE A 360 30.16 -13.86 -12.75
CA ILE A 360 30.69 -13.50 -14.08
C ILE A 360 31.85 -12.53 -13.94
N GLY A 361 31.72 -11.51 -13.07
CA GLY A 361 32.78 -10.54 -12.80
C GLY A 361 34.05 -11.18 -12.23
N LYS A 362 33.93 -12.16 -11.31
CA LYS A 362 35.09 -12.90 -10.78
C LYS A 362 35.80 -13.72 -11.86
N VAL A 363 35.04 -14.40 -12.71
CA VAL A 363 35.61 -15.18 -13.84
C VAL A 363 36.25 -14.24 -14.86
N GLY A 364 35.58 -13.15 -15.21
CA GLY A 364 36.09 -12.12 -16.13
C GLY A 364 37.39 -11.50 -15.63
N LEU A 365 37.46 -11.18 -14.33
CA LEU A 365 38.68 -10.67 -13.69
C LEU A 365 39.82 -11.69 -13.71
N ALA A 366 39.54 -12.96 -13.44
CA ALA A 366 40.55 -14.01 -13.49
C ALA A 366 41.12 -14.21 -14.91
N VAL A 367 40.25 -14.17 -15.94
CA VAL A 367 40.67 -14.27 -17.34
C VAL A 367 41.46 -13.03 -17.76
N ALA A 368 41.00 -11.83 -17.42
CA ALA A 368 41.70 -10.58 -17.72
C ALA A 368 43.10 -10.55 -17.07
N PHE A 369 43.21 -10.98 -15.81
CA PHE A 369 44.48 -11.10 -15.12
C PHE A 369 45.41 -12.13 -15.77
N LEU A 370 44.88 -13.30 -16.16
CA LEU A 370 45.65 -14.33 -16.87
C LEU A 370 46.20 -13.80 -18.20
N VAL A 371 45.36 -13.14 -19.00
CA VAL A 371 45.75 -12.55 -20.29
C VAL A 371 46.79 -11.45 -20.08
N LEU A 372 46.62 -10.59 -19.08
CA LEU A 372 47.60 -9.56 -18.72
C LEU A 372 48.97 -10.19 -18.43
N VAL A 373 49.03 -11.22 -17.59
CA VAL A 373 50.28 -11.91 -17.25
C VAL A 373 50.90 -12.56 -18.49
N VAL A 374 50.10 -13.22 -19.33
CA VAL A 374 50.60 -13.87 -20.56
C VAL A 374 51.17 -12.84 -21.55
N LEU A 375 50.48 -11.72 -21.75
CA LEU A 375 50.95 -10.65 -22.64
C LEU A 375 52.21 -9.97 -22.09
N LEU A 376 52.28 -9.75 -20.79
CA LEU A 376 53.44 -9.17 -20.12
C LEU A 376 54.66 -10.10 -20.20
N VAL A 377 54.47 -11.40 -19.96
CA VAL A 377 55.53 -12.41 -20.14
C VAL A 377 55.98 -12.50 -21.60
N ARG A 378 55.04 -12.51 -22.57
CA ARG A 378 55.39 -12.51 -24.00
C ARG A 378 56.17 -11.28 -24.43
N TYR A 379 55.80 -10.11 -23.90
CA TYR A 379 56.49 -8.85 -24.14
C TYR A 379 57.93 -8.90 -23.60
N PHE A 380 58.12 -9.25 -22.32
CA PHE A 380 59.46 -9.34 -21.72
C PHE A 380 60.33 -10.49 -22.25
N THR A 381 59.71 -11.57 -22.75
CA THR A 381 60.44 -12.69 -23.39
C THR A 381 60.87 -12.34 -24.82
N GLY A 382 60.45 -11.20 -25.37
CA GLY A 382 60.80 -10.76 -26.73
C GLY A 382 60.19 -11.62 -27.84
N ASN A 383 59.05 -12.27 -27.55
CA ASN A 383 58.31 -13.08 -28.52
C ASN A 383 57.18 -12.29 -29.20
N THR A 384 56.95 -11.05 -28.81
CA THR A 384 56.06 -10.11 -29.51
C THR A 384 56.79 -9.51 -30.72
N ARG A 385 56.13 -9.56 -31.87
CA ARG A 385 56.64 -9.04 -33.14
C ARG A 385 55.75 -7.87 -33.57
N ASP A 386 56.37 -6.75 -33.88
CA ASP A 386 55.73 -5.56 -34.45
C ASP A 386 55.16 -5.86 -35.85
N GLU A 387 54.34 -4.97 -36.42
CA GLU A 387 53.77 -5.07 -37.78
C GLU A 387 54.85 -5.28 -38.86
N ASN A 388 56.06 -4.83 -38.58
CA ASN A 388 57.24 -4.97 -39.43
C ASN A 388 58.05 -6.27 -39.20
N GLY A 389 57.55 -7.20 -38.37
CA GLY A 389 58.19 -8.49 -38.08
C GLY A 389 59.38 -8.45 -37.11
N ASN A 390 59.69 -7.28 -36.55
CA ASN A 390 60.80 -7.06 -35.64
C ASN A 390 60.40 -7.32 -34.17
N LYS A 391 61.34 -7.80 -33.35
CA LYS A 391 61.09 -8.01 -31.91
C LYS A 391 60.93 -6.66 -31.20
N GLU A 392 59.78 -6.43 -30.57
CA GLU A 392 59.47 -5.19 -29.85
C GLU A 392 60.37 -4.97 -28.64
N PHE A 393 60.72 -6.05 -27.93
CA PHE A 393 61.62 -5.99 -26.77
C PHE A 393 63.01 -6.50 -27.14
N ASN A 394 63.99 -5.60 -27.15
CA ASN A 394 65.40 -5.93 -27.30
C ASN A 394 66.18 -5.23 -26.18
N GLY A 395 66.66 -6.00 -25.20
CA GLY A 395 67.18 -5.52 -23.90
C GLY A 395 68.39 -4.58 -23.92
N ASN A 396 68.80 -4.09 -25.10
CA ASN A 396 69.91 -3.16 -25.27
C ASN A 396 69.59 -1.95 -26.17
N LYS A 397 68.37 -1.83 -26.74
CA LYS A 397 68.01 -0.75 -27.69
C LYS A 397 66.63 -0.12 -27.50
N THR A 398 65.81 -0.56 -26.55
CA THR A 398 64.47 -0.01 -26.34
C THR A 398 64.52 1.26 -25.48
N ARG A 399 63.83 2.32 -25.90
CA ARG A 399 63.68 3.53 -25.08
C ARG A 399 62.64 3.26 -23.99
N VAL A 400 62.79 3.91 -22.84
CA VAL A 400 61.86 3.75 -21.70
C VAL A 400 60.44 4.17 -22.10
N ASP A 401 60.30 5.16 -22.97
CA ASP A 401 58.99 5.61 -23.48
C ASP A 401 58.26 4.51 -24.28
N ASP A 402 58.96 3.79 -25.17
CA ASP A 402 58.37 2.71 -25.98
C ASP A 402 57.89 1.54 -25.11
N VAL A 403 58.60 1.27 -24.01
CA VAL A 403 58.22 0.23 -23.03
C VAL A 403 56.96 0.63 -22.28
N ILE A 404 56.85 1.89 -21.89
CA ILE A 404 55.66 2.40 -21.19
C ILE A 404 54.44 2.35 -22.12
N ASN A 405 54.58 2.75 -23.39
CA ASN A 405 53.48 2.72 -24.36
C ASN A 405 52.96 1.29 -24.60
N ALA A 406 53.86 0.31 -24.78
CA ALA A 406 53.47 -1.08 -24.95
C ALA A 406 52.77 -1.66 -23.71
N VAL A 407 53.26 -1.34 -22.51
CA VAL A 407 52.65 -1.78 -21.24
C VAL A 407 51.26 -1.15 -21.06
N VAL A 408 51.09 0.12 -21.41
CA VAL A 408 49.77 0.79 -21.37
C VAL A 408 48.79 0.13 -22.34
N GLY A 409 49.22 -0.23 -23.55
CA GLY A 409 48.39 -0.99 -24.51
C GLY A 409 47.97 -2.37 -23.97
N ILE A 410 48.87 -3.08 -23.29
CA ILE A 410 48.58 -4.37 -22.65
C ILE A 410 47.58 -4.20 -21.49
N ILE A 411 47.74 -3.15 -20.68
CA ILE A 411 46.80 -2.83 -19.60
C ILE A 411 45.43 -2.44 -20.17
N ALA A 412 45.39 -1.63 -21.22
CA ALA A 412 44.16 -1.25 -21.91
C ALA A 412 43.42 -2.50 -22.44
N ALA A 413 44.13 -3.45 -23.05
CA ALA A 413 43.56 -4.72 -23.50
C ALA A 413 43.00 -5.57 -22.35
N ALA A 414 43.62 -5.57 -21.17
CA ALA A 414 43.07 -6.26 -20.00
C ALA A 414 41.80 -5.58 -19.46
N VAL A 415 41.78 -4.24 -19.46
CA VAL A 415 40.60 -3.46 -19.02
C VAL A 415 39.43 -3.62 -19.98
N THR A 416 39.65 -3.66 -21.30
CA THR A 416 38.56 -3.90 -22.27
C THR A 416 37.90 -5.26 -22.05
N ILE A 417 38.66 -6.30 -21.69
CA ILE A 417 38.11 -7.62 -21.33
C ILE A 417 37.18 -7.51 -20.11
N ILE A 418 37.57 -6.76 -19.08
CA ILE A 418 36.76 -6.57 -17.86
C ILE A 418 35.44 -5.86 -18.19
N VAL A 419 35.52 -4.79 -18.99
CA VAL A 419 34.35 -3.97 -19.37
C VAL A 419 33.36 -4.78 -20.22
N VAL A 420 33.86 -5.60 -21.14
CA VAL A 420 33.02 -6.51 -21.94
C VAL A 420 32.43 -7.63 -21.07
N ALA A 421 33.15 -8.08 -20.04
CA ALA A 421 32.71 -9.18 -19.18
C ALA A 421 31.63 -8.79 -18.16
N ILE A 422 31.57 -7.54 -17.71
CA ILE A 422 30.60 -7.10 -16.69
C ILE A 422 29.34 -6.56 -17.38
N PRO A 423 28.19 -7.27 -17.32
CA PRO A 423 26.95 -6.81 -17.95
C PRO A 423 26.24 -5.75 -17.09
N GLU A 424 26.73 -4.52 -17.13
CA GLU A 424 26.14 -3.36 -16.41
C GLU A 424 24.68 -3.09 -16.79
N GLY A 425 24.28 -3.46 -18.01
CA GLY A 425 22.91 -3.32 -18.49
C GLY A 425 21.91 -4.30 -17.87
N LEU A 426 22.37 -5.37 -17.20
CA LEU A 426 21.49 -6.44 -16.72
C LEU A 426 20.55 -5.99 -15.58
N PRO A 427 21.03 -5.33 -14.50
CA PRO A 427 20.14 -4.81 -13.46
C PRO A 427 19.21 -3.72 -14.00
N LEU A 428 19.71 -2.87 -14.90
CA LEU A 428 18.94 -1.80 -15.53
C LEU A 428 17.77 -2.36 -16.37
N ALA A 429 18.04 -3.38 -17.19
CA ALA A 429 17.04 -4.01 -18.05
C ALA A 429 15.89 -4.62 -17.24
N VAL A 430 16.20 -5.21 -16.08
CA VAL A 430 15.17 -5.78 -15.19
C VAL A 430 14.31 -4.69 -14.57
N THR A 431 14.90 -3.66 -13.99
CA THR A 431 14.13 -2.60 -13.34
C THR A 431 13.30 -1.80 -14.36
N LEU A 432 13.79 -1.63 -15.60
CA LEU A 432 13.03 -1.02 -16.69
C LEU A 432 11.85 -1.91 -17.12
N THR A 433 12.08 -3.20 -17.31
CA THR A 433 11.01 -4.16 -17.66
C THR A 433 9.94 -4.22 -16.56
N LEU A 434 10.35 -4.25 -15.28
CA LEU A 434 9.43 -4.20 -14.14
C LEU A 434 8.63 -2.90 -14.11
N ALA A 435 9.28 -1.74 -14.30
CA ALA A 435 8.59 -0.45 -14.35
C ALA A 435 7.57 -0.38 -15.49
N TYR A 436 7.93 -0.90 -16.67
CA TYR A 436 7.01 -0.97 -17.80
C TYR A 436 5.83 -1.91 -17.53
N SER A 437 6.07 -3.09 -16.96
CA SER A 437 5.03 -4.03 -16.55
C SER A 437 4.10 -3.42 -15.51
N MET A 438 4.62 -2.70 -14.52
CA MET A 438 3.81 -1.97 -13.54
C MET A 438 2.92 -0.91 -14.18
N LYS A 439 3.46 -0.11 -15.11
CA LYS A 439 2.67 0.88 -15.83
C LYS A 439 1.49 0.24 -16.57
N ARG A 440 1.72 -0.94 -17.17
CA ARG A 440 0.65 -1.72 -17.83
C ARG A 440 -0.36 -2.28 -16.81
N MET A 441 0.11 -2.88 -15.72
CA MET A 441 -0.77 -3.41 -14.66
C MET A 441 -1.66 -2.33 -14.05
N MET A 442 -1.13 -1.11 -13.85
CA MET A 442 -1.92 0.02 -13.36
C MET A 442 -2.99 0.48 -14.35
N ALA A 443 -2.74 0.38 -15.66
CA ALA A 443 -3.77 0.64 -16.66
C ALA A 443 -4.92 -0.37 -16.56
N ASP A 444 -4.62 -1.60 -16.15
CA ASP A 444 -5.61 -2.66 -15.87
C ASP A 444 -6.13 -2.60 -14.40
N GLN A 445 -5.99 -1.46 -13.70
CA GLN A 445 -6.40 -1.23 -12.30
C GLN A 445 -5.70 -2.11 -11.24
N ALA A 446 -4.64 -2.84 -11.61
CA ALA A 446 -3.82 -3.61 -10.68
C ALA A 446 -2.64 -2.77 -10.18
N MET A 447 -2.75 -2.27 -8.94
CA MET A 447 -1.73 -1.40 -8.35
C MET A 447 -0.70 -2.20 -7.55
N VAL A 448 0.56 -2.15 -7.99
CA VAL A 448 1.68 -2.82 -7.31
C VAL A 448 2.36 -1.85 -6.35
N LYS A 449 2.27 -2.13 -5.04
CA LYS A 449 2.89 -1.30 -3.98
C LYS A 449 4.38 -1.57 -3.81
N LYS A 450 4.80 -2.84 -3.94
CA LYS A 450 6.21 -3.27 -3.84
C LYS A 450 6.67 -3.87 -5.17
N LEU A 451 7.84 -3.45 -5.67
CA LEU A 451 8.41 -3.98 -6.92
C LEU A 451 8.57 -5.51 -6.89
N SER A 452 9.00 -6.05 -5.74
CA SER A 452 9.17 -7.49 -5.52
C SER A 452 7.86 -8.28 -5.64
N ALA A 453 6.72 -7.68 -5.30
CA ALA A 453 5.43 -8.37 -5.32
C ALA A 453 5.02 -8.80 -6.74
N CYS A 454 5.39 -8.04 -7.78
CA CYS A 454 5.11 -8.42 -9.16
C CYS A 454 5.80 -9.74 -9.54
N GLU A 455 7.02 -9.96 -9.06
CA GLU A 455 7.79 -11.18 -9.31
C GLU A 455 7.24 -12.34 -8.49
N THR A 456 6.98 -12.11 -7.20
CA THR A 456 6.41 -13.11 -6.29
C THR A 456 5.07 -13.62 -6.81
N MET A 457 4.21 -12.73 -7.32
CA MET A 457 2.92 -13.12 -7.91
C MET A 457 3.07 -14.04 -9.12
N GLY A 458 4.12 -13.86 -9.93
CA GLY A 458 4.43 -14.76 -11.05
C GLY A 458 4.84 -16.17 -10.60
N SER A 459 5.26 -16.32 -9.35
CA SER A 459 5.65 -17.60 -8.73
C SER A 459 4.56 -18.17 -7.80
N ALA A 460 3.42 -17.48 -7.67
CA ALA A 460 2.34 -17.93 -6.77
C ALA A 460 1.68 -19.21 -7.31
N THR A 461 1.66 -20.25 -6.50
CA THR A 461 0.98 -21.53 -6.82
C THR A 461 -0.41 -21.63 -6.19
N THR A 462 -0.63 -20.91 -5.10
CA THR A 462 -1.85 -20.94 -4.30
C THR A 462 -2.29 -19.52 -4.03
N ILE A 463 -3.56 -19.22 -4.33
CA ILE A 463 -4.16 -17.92 -4.05
C ILE A 463 -5.19 -18.13 -2.94
N CYS A 464 -4.88 -17.61 -1.75
CA CYS A 464 -5.82 -17.55 -0.64
C CYS A 464 -6.58 -16.23 -0.77
N THR A 465 -7.83 -16.29 -1.23
CA THR A 465 -8.70 -15.11 -1.36
C THR A 465 -9.67 -15.05 -0.20
N ASP A 466 -9.85 -13.85 0.36
CA ASP A 466 -11.00 -13.60 1.22
C ASP A 466 -12.30 -13.61 0.38
N LYS A 467 -13.44 -13.94 0.99
CA LYS A 467 -14.75 -13.92 0.32
C LYS A 467 -15.24 -12.48 0.19
N THR A 468 -15.31 -11.79 1.32
CA THR A 468 -16.03 -10.52 1.45
C THR A 468 -15.23 -9.40 0.80
N GLY A 469 -15.84 -8.71 -0.17
CA GLY A 469 -15.21 -7.59 -0.89
C GLY A 469 -14.12 -7.95 -1.88
N THR A 470 -13.73 -9.23 -1.99
CA THR A 470 -12.83 -9.73 -3.04
C THR A 470 -13.60 -10.57 -4.06
N LEU A 471 -14.30 -11.62 -3.60
CA LEU A 471 -15.17 -12.43 -4.47
C LEU A 471 -16.57 -11.82 -4.58
N THR A 472 -17.03 -11.14 -3.53
CA THR A 472 -18.33 -10.46 -3.51
C THR A 472 -18.17 -8.96 -3.75
N MET A 473 -19.20 -8.31 -4.30
CA MET A 473 -19.20 -6.86 -4.58
C MET A 473 -19.20 -5.96 -3.33
N ASN A 474 -19.21 -6.53 -2.12
CA ASN A 474 -19.43 -5.84 -0.83
C ASN A 474 -20.64 -4.88 -0.82
N GLN A 475 -21.59 -5.10 -1.72
CA GLN A 475 -22.85 -4.38 -1.79
C GLN A 475 -23.93 -5.29 -1.23
N MET A 476 -24.12 -5.20 0.08
CA MET A 476 -25.14 -5.97 0.77
C MET A 476 -26.53 -5.45 0.37
N LYS A 477 -27.47 -6.37 0.16
CA LYS A 477 -28.88 -6.08 -0.05
C LYS A 477 -29.70 -7.07 0.77
N VAL A 478 -30.84 -6.62 1.28
CA VAL A 478 -31.78 -7.52 1.95
C VAL A 478 -32.42 -8.39 0.87
N ALA A 479 -32.13 -9.70 0.90
CA ALA A 479 -32.63 -10.64 -0.11
C ALA A 479 -34.01 -11.22 0.28
N ARG A 480 -34.22 -11.47 1.57
CA ARG A 480 -35.47 -12.01 2.11
C ARG A 480 -35.76 -11.38 3.46
N PHE A 481 -37.04 -11.17 3.73
CA PHE A 481 -37.54 -10.70 5.02
C PHE A 481 -38.59 -11.67 5.54
N TRP A 482 -38.47 -12.09 6.80
CA TRP A 482 -39.38 -13.04 7.44
C TRP A 482 -40.15 -12.38 8.58
N LEU A 483 -41.44 -12.69 8.64
CA LEU A 483 -42.38 -12.15 9.61
C LEU A 483 -43.09 -13.33 10.27
N GLY A 484 -42.52 -13.85 11.36
CA GLY A 484 -42.99 -15.10 11.95
C GLY A 484 -42.59 -16.30 11.10
N LYS A 485 -43.56 -17.03 10.53
CA LYS A 485 -43.32 -18.18 9.64
C LYS A 485 -43.45 -17.85 8.15
N GLU A 486 -43.83 -16.62 7.82
CA GLU A 486 -44.10 -16.22 6.43
C GLU A 486 -42.96 -15.37 5.87
N SER A 487 -42.56 -15.68 4.63
CA SER A 487 -41.59 -14.89 3.87
C SER A 487 -42.35 -13.75 3.18
N MET A 488 -41.93 -12.52 3.46
CA MET A 488 -42.49 -11.33 2.83
C MET A 488 -41.65 -11.02 1.59
N GLU A 489 -42.16 -11.36 0.42
CA GLU A 489 -41.57 -11.00 -0.88
C GLU A 489 -42.41 -9.86 -1.52
N GLY A 490 -41.76 -8.75 -1.89
CA GLY A 490 -42.33 -7.67 -2.70
C GLY A 490 -43.55 -6.95 -2.09
N GLU A 491 -44.73 -7.17 -2.67
CA GLU A 491 -45.96 -6.36 -2.47
C GLU A 491 -46.69 -6.61 -1.14
N ASN A 492 -46.31 -7.67 -0.39
CA ASN A 492 -46.94 -8.02 0.89
C ASN A 492 -46.51 -7.13 2.07
N VAL A 493 -45.61 -6.16 1.84
CA VAL A 493 -45.17 -5.17 2.84
C VAL A 493 -46.33 -4.35 3.40
N THR A 494 -47.35 -4.08 2.58
CA THR A 494 -48.54 -3.29 2.98
C THR A 494 -49.46 -4.04 3.96
N LEU A 495 -49.27 -5.35 4.16
CA LEU A 495 -50.04 -6.18 5.09
C LEU A 495 -49.43 -6.21 6.52
N ILE A 496 -48.32 -5.52 6.75
CA ILE A 496 -47.66 -5.48 8.06
C ILE A 496 -48.51 -4.65 9.03
N ALA A 497 -48.79 -5.21 10.20
CA ALA A 497 -49.50 -4.50 11.26
C ALA A 497 -48.75 -3.19 11.64
N PRO A 498 -49.45 -2.06 11.85
CA PRO A 498 -48.81 -0.77 12.10
C PRO A 498 -47.95 -0.77 13.36
N ASP A 499 -48.29 -1.56 14.38
CA ASP A 499 -47.49 -1.71 15.60
C ASP A 499 -46.13 -2.37 15.33
N VAL A 500 -46.12 -3.40 14.48
CA VAL A 500 -44.88 -4.08 14.05
C VAL A 500 -44.03 -3.16 13.20
N LEU A 501 -44.65 -2.41 12.29
CA LEU A 501 -43.96 -1.42 11.49
C LEU A 501 -43.29 -0.38 12.41
N ASN A 502 -44.00 0.15 13.40
CA ASN A 502 -43.42 1.10 14.37
C ASN A 502 -42.24 0.51 15.16
N LEU A 503 -42.32 -0.77 15.57
CA LEU A 503 -41.19 -1.46 16.20
C LEU A 503 -39.99 -1.62 15.25
N LEU A 504 -40.23 -1.91 13.97
CA LEU A 504 -39.18 -1.95 12.95
C LEU A 504 -38.59 -0.56 12.67
N HIS A 505 -39.41 0.49 12.69
CA HIS A 505 -38.94 1.88 12.60
C HIS A 505 -38.00 2.20 13.76
N GLN A 506 -38.36 1.84 14.99
CA GLN A 506 -37.53 2.02 16.17
C GLN A 506 -36.25 1.19 16.08
N GLY A 507 -36.38 -0.10 15.75
CA GLY A 507 -35.27 -1.04 15.67
C GLY A 507 -34.28 -0.69 14.57
N VAL A 508 -34.73 -0.35 13.35
CA VAL A 508 -33.82 -0.01 12.24
C VAL A 508 -33.29 1.41 12.38
N GLY A 509 -34.15 2.38 12.71
CA GLY A 509 -33.77 3.79 12.74
C GLY A 509 -32.81 4.14 13.88
N LEU A 510 -32.97 3.53 15.05
CA LEU A 510 -32.18 3.88 16.25
C LEU A 510 -31.07 2.88 16.58
N ASN A 511 -31.12 1.64 16.06
CA ASN A 511 -30.07 0.64 16.27
C ASN A 511 -28.98 0.67 15.17
N THR A 512 -29.07 1.54 14.17
CA THR A 512 -28.05 1.63 13.11
C THR A 512 -27.20 2.88 13.31
N THR A 513 -25.88 2.74 13.12
CA THR A 513 -24.94 3.89 13.19
C THR A 513 -24.82 4.65 11.86
N GLY A 514 -25.51 4.15 10.83
CA GLY A 514 -25.58 4.73 9.51
C GLY A 514 -26.38 6.03 9.49
N SER A 515 -26.02 6.93 8.58
CA SER A 515 -26.72 8.20 8.37
C SER A 515 -27.33 8.24 6.98
N ILE A 516 -28.48 8.89 6.87
CA ILE A 516 -29.18 9.12 5.61
C ILE A 516 -29.02 10.60 5.26
N TYR A 517 -28.47 10.86 4.07
CA TYR A 517 -28.40 12.21 3.55
C TYR A 517 -29.38 12.36 2.38
N ARG A 518 -30.31 13.32 2.51
CA ARG A 518 -31.26 13.71 1.48
C ARG A 518 -30.78 15.01 0.83
N PRO A 519 -30.19 14.97 -0.39
CA PRO A 519 -29.77 16.19 -1.07
C PRO A 519 -30.99 17.06 -1.43
N ALA A 520 -30.90 18.37 -1.14
CA ALA A 520 -31.97 19.34 -1.39
C ALA A 520 -32.17 19.69 -2.88
N VAL A 521 -31.20 19.37 -3.74
CA VAL A 521 -31.24 19.66 -5.19
C VAL A 521 -30.89 18.40 -5.97
N SER A 522 -31.80 18.01 -6.87
CA SER A 522 -31.66 16.88 -7.79
C SER A 522 -30.52 17.16 -8.79
N GLY A 523 -29.35 16.56 -8.59
CA GLY A 523 -28.29 16.54 -9.58
C GLY A 523 -28.62 15.64 -10.79
N PRO A 524 -27.86 15.74 -11.89
CA PRO A 524 -28.16 15.01 -13.15
C PRO A 524 -28.00 13.48 -13.05
N SER A 525 -27.44 12.96 -11.96
CA SER A 525 -27.25 11.53 -11.71
C SER A 525 -28.25 10.99 -10.69
N GLY A 526 -29.55 11.11 -10.98
CA GLY A 526 -30.62 10.38 -10.31
C GLY A 526 -30.89 10.77 -8.85
N SER A 527 -32.12 11.16 -8.54
CA SER A 527 -32.63 11.28 -7.19
C SER A 527 -32.42 9.98 -6.39
N GLY A 528 -31.51 9.97 -5.42
CA GLY A 528 -31.26 8.82 -4.57
C GLY A 528 -30.78 9.27 -3.20
N PHE A 529 -31.37 8.70 -2.15
CA PHE A 529 -30.88 8.82 -0.79
C PHE A 529 -29.42 8.32 -0.71
N GLU A 530 -28.54 9.10 -0.08
CA GLU A 530 -27.17 8.66 0.18
C GLU A 530 -27.13 8.00 1.56
N PHE A 531 -26.82 6.70 1.57
CA PHE A 531 -26.72 5.89 2.78
C PHE A 531 -25.26 5.68 3.17
N SER A 532 -24.91 6.05 4.40
CA SER A 532 -23.60 5.82 5.02
C SER A 532 -23.72 4.78 6.14
N GLY A 533 -22.64 4.05 6.46
CA GLY A 533 -22.63 3.02 7.51
C GLY A 533 -21.78 1.81 7.16
N SER A 534 -21.89 0.73 7.92
CA SER A 534 -21.34 -0.57 7.50
C SER A 534 -22.15 -1.14 6.33
N PRO A 535 -21.60 -2.04 5.50
CA PRO A 535 -22.32 -2.61 4.36
C PRO A 535 -23.69 -3.20 4.75
N THR A 536 -23.76 -3.93 5.86
CA THR A 536 -25.01 -4.51 6.38
C THR A 536 -26.00 -3.46 6.85
N GLU A 537 -25.55 -2.44 7.59
CA GLU A 537 -26.44 -1.35 8.02
C GLU A 537 -26.96 -0.54 6.84
N LYS A 538 -26.10 -0.29 5.84
CA LYS A 538 -26.47 0.37 4.59
C LYS A 538 -27.56 -0.42 3.85
N ALA A 539 -27.45 -1.74 3.80
CA ALA A 539 -28.46 -2.60 3.20
C ALA A 539 -29.81 -2.47 3.92
N ILE A 540 -29.81 -2.60 5.26
CA ILE A 540 -31.02 -2.53 6.08
C ILE A 540 -31.67 -1.14 5.97
N LEU A 541 -30.88 -0.06 6.04
CA LEU A 541 -31.37 1.31 5.89
C LEU A 541 -31.93 1.57 4.49
N SER A 542 -31.23 1.11 3.45
CA SER A 542 -31.71 1.26 2.06
C SER A 542 -33.02 0.53 1.83
N TRP A 543 -33.16 -0.68 2.40
CA TRP A 543 -34.37 -1.48 2.35
C TRP A 543 -35.52 -0.79 3.10
N ALA A 544 -35.27 -0.31 4.33
CA ALA A 544 -36.27 0.39 5.14
C ALA A 544 -36.79 1.68 4.48
N VAL A 545 -35.91 2.49 3.89
CA VAL A 545 -36.32 3.76 3.27
C VAL A 545 -36.95 3.55 1.90
N LEU A 546 -36.37 2.70 1.06
CA LEU A 546 -36.80 2.56 -0.34
C LEU A 546 -37.96 1.58 -0.52
N GLU A 547 -37.98 0.46 0.20
CA GLU A 547 -38.99 -0.59 0.02
C GLU A 547 -40.14 -0.46 1.03
N LEU A 548 -39.83 -0.13 2.30
CA LEU A 548 -40.84 0.04 3.35
C LEU A 548 -41.35 1.50 3.47
N ASN A 549 -40.77 2.45 2.73
CA ASN A 549 -41.11 3.89 2.74
C ASN A 549 -41.10 4.50 4.16
N MET A 550 -40.15 4.07 5.00
CA MET A 550 -40.05 4.47 6.40
C MET A 550 -39.34 5.82 6.53
N ASP A 551 -39.95 6.78 7.23
CA ASP A 551 -39.27 8.02 7.63
C ASP A 551 -38.49 7.76 8.92
N ILE A 552 -37.15 7.90 8.85
CA ILE A 552 -36.21 7.56 9.93
C ILE A 552 -35.86 8.78 10.80
N ASP A 553 -36.19 9.99 10.33
CA ASP A 553 -35.74 11.26 10.95
C ASP A 553 -36.54 11.70 12.19
N LYS A 554 -37.63 11.01 12.56
CA LYS A 554 -38.57 11.49 13.60
C LYS A 554 -38.90 10.41 14.64
N GLN A 555 -38.25 10.46 15.81
CA GLN A 555 -38.62 9.60 16.93
C GLN A 555 -38.57 10.32 18.28
N ASP A 556 -39.66 10.24 19.06
CA ASP A 556 -39.82 10.77 20.43
C ASP A 556 -39.08 9.90 21.49
N PHE A 557 -37.90 9.38 21.15
CA PHE A 557 -37.16 8.42 21.96
C PHE A 557 -35.77 8.94 22.28
N THR A 558 -35.35 8.76 23.54
CA THR A 558 -33.99 9.08 23.97
C THR A 558 -33.18 7.79 24.08
N VAL A 559 -32.02 7.75 23.44
CA VAL A 559 -31.07 6.64 23.55
C VAL A 559 -30.41 6.69 24.93
N LEU A 560 -30.56 5.63 25.73
CA LEU A 560 -29.95 5.51 27.06
C LEU A 560 -28.55 4.91 26.97
N SER A 561 -28.42 3.78 26.27
CA SER A 561 -27.16 3.09 26.09
C SER A 561 -27.21 2.24 24.81
N VAL A 562 -26.07 2.17 24.14
CA VAL A 562 -25.87 1.36 22.94
C VAL A 562 -24.80 0.34 23.25
N GLU A 563 -25.12 -0.92 23.04
CA GLU A 563 -24.14 -2.00 23.03
C GLU A 563 -23.74 -2.23 21.56
N ALA A 564 -22.53 -1.82 21.20
CA ALA A 564 -22.02 -2.01 19.86
C ALA A 564 -21.78 -3.49 19.54
N PHE A 565 -21.69 -3.76 18.23
CA PHE A 565 -21.38 -5.08 17.76
C PHE A 565 -19.99 -5.47 18.24
N ASN A 566 -19.92 -6.59 18.96
CA ASN A 566 -18.67 -7.20 19.38
C ASN A 566 -18.52 -8.55 18.67
N SER A 567 -17.33 -8.82 18.15
CA SER A 567 -17.07 -10.03 17.36
C SER A 567 -17.29 -11.34 18.13
N GLU A 568 -17.07 -11.34 19.44
CA GLU A 568 -17.31 -12.51 20.30
C GLU A 568 -18.80 -12.73 20.57
N ARG A 569 -19.54 -11.63 20.84
CA ARG A 569 -20.98 -11.70 21.16
C ARG A 569 -21.87 -11.80 19.92
N LYS A 570 -21.37 -11.38 18.74
CA LYS A 570 -22.05 -11.32 17.43
C LYS A 570 -23.44 -10.67 17.46
N ARG A 571 -23.61 -9.68 18.33
CA ARG A 571 -24.87 -8.95 18.51
C ARG A 571 -24.58 -7.51 18.92
N SER A 572 -25.56 -6.67 18.70
CA SER A 572 -25.59 -5.26 19.10
C SER A 572 -27.01 -4.92 19.52
N GLY A 573 -27.15 -3.95 20.41
CA GLY A 573 -28.47 -3.54 20.87
C GLY A 573 -28.50 -2.13 21.40
N VAL A 574 -29.70 -1.55 21.41
CA VAL A 574 -29.93 -0.18 21.88
C VAL A 574 -31.05 -0.20 22.91
N PHE A 575 -30.79 0.47 24.03
CA PHE A 575 -31.77 0.75 25.06
C PHE A 575 -32.32 2.15 24.85
N LEU A 576 -33.63 2.23 24.69
CA LEU A 576 -34.38 3.44 24.39
C LEU A 576 -35.34 3.75 25.53
N LYS A 577 -35.50 5.03 25.85
CA LYS A 577 -36.57 5.51 26.73
C LYS A 577 -37.60 6.27 25.92
N ASN A 578 -38.86 5.86 26.02
CA ASN A 578 -39.98 6.61 25.47
C ASN A 578 -40.19 7.89 26.28
N VAL A 579 -40.13 9.05 25.64
CA VAL A 579 -40.29 10.36 26.31
C VAL A 579 -41.72 10.56 26.81
N LYS A 580 -42.73 9.95 26.16
CA LYS A 580 -44.16 10.11 26.49
C LYS A 580 -44.65 9.13 27.55
N GLU A 581 -44.19 7.87 27.50
CA GLU A 581 -44.69 6.80 28.38
C GLU A 581 -43.72 6.43 29.51
N GLY A 582 -42.46 6.87 29.44
CA GLY A 582 -41.42 6.52 30.41
C GLY A 582 -40.98 5.05 30.36
N THR A 583 -41.50 4.26 29.42
CA THR A 583 -41.13 2.86 29.18
C THR A 583 -39.75 2.74 28.55
N VAL A 584 -39.02 1.68 28.91
CA VAL A 584 -37.71 1.37 28.34
C VAL A 584 -37.85 0.24 27.33
N HIS A 585 -37.49 0.48 26.08
CA HIS A 585 -37.47 -0.51 25.00
C HIS A 585 -36.03 -0.94 24.73
N ALA A 586 -35.78 -2.23 24.57
CA ALA A 586 -34.49 -2.74 24.15
C ALA A 586 -34.62 -3.40 22.78
N HIS A 587 -33.86 -2.91 21.80
CA HIS A 587 -33.82 -3.46 20.45
C HIS A 587 -32.49 -4.16 20.23
N TRP A 588 -32.52 -5.41 19.79
CA TRP A 588 -31.31 -6.19 19.51
C TRP A 588 -31.25 -6.58 18.03
N LYS A 589 -30.05 -6.54 17.46
CA LYS A 589 -29.72 -7.04 16.13
C LYS A 589 -28.44 -7.87 16.20
N GLY A 590 -28.37 -8.97 15.46
CA GLY A 590 -27.22 -9.87 15.50
C GLY A 590 -27.48 -11.17 14.77
N ALA A 591 -26.55 -12.11 14.88
CA ALA A 591 -26.69 -13.43 14.30
C ALA A 591 -27.92 -14.16 14.87
N ALA A 592 -28.67 -14.84 14.01
CA ALA A 592 -29.95 -15.46 14.34
C ALA A 592 -29.84 -16.41 15.55
N GLU A 593 -28.82 -17.25 15.55
CA GLU A 593 -28.54 -18.22 16.60
C GLU A 593 -28.23 -17.55 17.94
N MET A 594 -27.59 -16.38 17.93
CA MET A 594 -27.23 -15.66 19.15
C MET A 594 -28.42 -14.92 19.75
N ILE A 595 -29.29 -14.35 18.90
CA ILE A 595 -30.50 -13.66 19.35
C ILE A 595 -31.55 -14.67 19.84
N LEU A 596 -31.74 -15.79 19.14
CA LEU A 596 -32.68 -16.85 19.52
C LEU A 596 -32.24 -17.61 20.79
N ALA A 597 -30.94 -17.67 21.08
CA ALA A 597 -30.40 -18.28 22.30
C ALA A 597 -30.69 -17.45 23.56
N ILE A 598 -30.84 -16.12 23.44
CA ILE A 598 -31.43 -15.31 24.51
C ILE A 598 -32.85 -15.84 24.64
N LYS A 599 -33.30 -16.25 25.84
CA LYS A 599 -34.68 -16.73 26.04
C LYS A 599 -35.67 -15.62 25.67
N VAL A 600 -36.03 -15.53 24.39
CA VAL A 600 -37.01 -14.60 23.86
C VAL A 600 -38.36 -15.19 24.23
N ILE A 601 -39.02 -14.56 25.20
CA ILE A 601 -40.46 -14.78 25.41
C ILE A 601 -41.13 -14.18 24.17
N LEU A 602 -41.51 -15.04 23.23
CA LEU A 602 -42.36 -14.69 22.10
C LEU A 602 -43.71 -14.25 22.67
N LEU A 603 -43.92 -12.94 22.76
CA LEU A 603 -45.19 -12.33 23.17
C LEU A 603 -46.20 -12.43 22.01
N LEU A 604 -46.73 -13.63 21.79
CA LEU A 604 -48.02 -13.82 21.15
C LEU A 604 -49.10 -13.57 22.22
N ARG A 605 -50.04 -12.66 21.97
CA ARG A 605 -50.96 -12.20 23.02
C ARG A 605 -51.90 -13.34 23.48
N MET A 606 -51.88 -13.58 24.79
CA MET A 606 -52.86 -14.24 25.67
C MET A 606 -52.83 -15.77 25.89
N ALA A 607 -51.68 -16.43 25.83
CA ALA A 607 -51.39 -17.60 26.68
C ALA A 607 -49.88 -17.86 26.75
N VAL A 608 -49.35 -18.05 27.96
CA VAL A 608 -47.99 -18.59 28.16
C VAL A 608 -48.02 -20.03 27.65
N ILE A 609 -47.37 -20.32 26.53
CA ILE A 609 -47.24 -21.69 26.02
C ILE A 609 -45.77 -22.01 25.80
N GLU A 610 -45.31 -23.02 26.55
CA GLU A 610 -44.03 -23.72 26.35
C GLU A 610 -44.01 -24.38 24.96
N LEU A 611 -42.83 -24.34 24.32
CA LEU A 611 -42.52 -24.63 22.91
C LEU A 611 -42.88 -26.04 22.37
N ALA A 612 -43.70 -26.84 23.05
CA ALA A 612 -43.93 -28.25 22.70
C ALA A 612 -45.11 -28.51 21.73
N ASN A 613 -46.03 -27.58 21.50
CA ASN A 613 -47.17 -27.82 20.60
C ASN A 613 -47.75 -26.51 20.09
N LEU A 614 -47.89 -26.33 18.77
CA LEU A 614 -49.10 -25.76 18.14
C LEU A 614 -48.98 -25.68 16.60
N ALA A 615 -49.80 -26.49 15.95
CA ALA A 615 -50.40 -26.19 14.66
C ALA A 615 -51.48 -25.10 14.86
N SER A 616 -51.63 -24.21 13.88
CA SER A 616 -52.58 -23.08 13.84
C SER A 616 -52.30 -21.91 14.80
N CYS A 617 -51.73 -20.83 14.26
CA CYS A 617 -52.23 -19.44 14.37
C CYS A 617 -51.16 -18.44 13.89
N SER A 618 -51.67 -17.38 13.26
CA SER A 618 -50.98 -16.41 12.42
C SER A 618 -50.48 -15.17 13.21
N ALA A 619 -49.42 -14.57 12.66
CA ALA A 619 -48.87 -13.24 12.87
C ALA A 619 -48.27 -12.86 14.24
N THR A 620 -46.93 -12.93 14.33
CA THR A 620 -46.08 -11.94 15.04
C THR A 620 -44.67 -11.94 14.44
N ALA A 621 -44.08 -10.75 14.32
CA ALA A 621 -42.87 -10.45 13.59
C ALA A 621 -41.58 -10.71 14.38
N LEU A 622 -40.73 -11.58 13.84
CA LEU A 622 -39.33 -11.70 14.23
C LEU A 622 -38.51 -11.35 12.99
N SER A 623 -37.96 -10.13 12.91
CA SER A 623 -37.06 -9.76 11.81
C SER A 623 -35.67 -10.32 12.10
N VAL A 624 -35.45 -11.57 11.74
CA VAL A 624 -34.12 -12.18 11.73
C VAL A 624 -33.46 -11.82 10.41
N PHE A 625 -32.43 -10.97 10.46
CA PHE A 625 -31.53 -10.78 9.35
C PHE A 625 -30.44 -11.86 9.45
N ASP A 626 -30.61 -12.92 8.67
CA ASP A 626 -29.57 -13.92 8.48
C ASP A 626 -28.50 -13.36 7.54
N THR A 627 -27.24 -13.39 7.97
CA THR A 627 -26.07 -12.91 7.21
C THR A 627 -25.46 -13.97 6.32
#